data_AF-A0A800MVE0-F1
#
_entry.id   AF-A0A800MVE0-F1
#
_cell.length_a   1.000
_cell.length_b   1.000
_cell.length_c   1.000
_cell.angle_alpha   90.00
_cell.angle_beta   90.00
_cell.angle_gamma   90.00
#
_symmetry.space_group_name_H-M   'P 1'
#
loop_
_entity.id
_entity.type
_entity.pdbx_description
1 polymer ?
#
loop_
_entity_poly.entity_id
_entity_poly.type
_entity_poly.pdbx_seq_one_letter_code
_entity_poly.pdbx_strand_id
1 'polypeptide(L)' 'MFGILAEAEECFIHCAKALIRSGLWNGESWPAKEALPSAPAMLAAHTNLPNETAEQVAKDLQESYKNRLY' A
#
# COMPACT_ATOMS: atom_id res chain seq x y z
N MET A 1 -15.67 -23.81 -10.95
CA MET A 1 -14.97 -23.25 -9.78
C MET A 1 -13.55 -22.93 -10.25
N PHE A 2 -13.13 -21.67 -10.18
CA PHE A 2 -11.78 -21.24 -10.57
C PHE A 2 -11.00 -20.90 -9.31
N GLY A 3 -9.72 -21.23 -9.29
CA GLY A 3 -8.79 -20.91 -8.20
C GLY A 3 -7.45 -20.46 -8.77
N ILE A 4 -6.70 -19.69 -8.00
CA ILE A 4 -5.34 -19.24 -8.34
C ILE A 4 -4.39 -19.89 -7.34
N LEU A 5 -3.40 -20.64 -7.85
CA LEU A 5 -2.29 -21.12 -7.05
C LEU A 5 -1.19 -20.06 -7.09
N ALA A 6 -0.77 -19.59 -5.92
CA ALA A 6 0.39 -18.72 -5.77
C ALA A 6 1.46 -19.49 -4.98
N GLU A 7 2.66 -19.57 -5.55
CA GLU A 7 3.87 -20.07 -4.87
C GLU A 7 4.64 -18.88 -4.32
N ALA A 8 5.02 -18.93 -3.05
CA ALA A 8 5.85 -17.90 -2.44
C ALA A 8 7.32 -18.30 -2.55
N GLU A 9 8.08 -17.57 -3.38
CA GLU A 9 9.53 -17.78 -3.54
C GLU A 9 10.31 -17.28 -2.31
N GLU A 10 9.88 -16.16 -1.73
CA GLU A 10 10.50 -15.57 -0.55
C GLU A 10 9.45 -14.99 0.42
N CYS A 11 9.68 -15.16 1.72
CA CYS A 11 8.82 -14.66 2.78
C CYS A 11 9.65 -13.99 3.88
N PHE A 12 9.19 -12.82 4.33
CA PHE A 12 9.83 -12.07 5.41
C PHE A 12 8.99 -12.10 6.69
N ILE A 13 9.67 -12.20 7.84
CA ILE A 13 9.00 -12.20 9.14
C ILE A 13 8.69 -10.77 9.56
N HIS A 14 7.44 -10.53 9.94
CA HIS A 14 7.04 -9.36 10.69
C HIS A 14 6.46 -9.75 12.06
N CYS A 15 6.32 -8.79 12.97
CA CYS A 15 5.74 -9.06 14.29
C CYS A 15 4.29 -9.53 14.14
N ALA A 16 4.01 -10.81 14.46
CA ALA A 16 2.67 -11.38 14.34
C ALA A 16 1.60 -10.58 15.09
N LYS A 17 1.96 -10.03 16.27
CA LYS A 17 1.06 -9.18 17.07
C LYS A 17 0.61 -7.92 16.32
N ALA A 18 1.45 -7.34 15.46
CA ALA A 18 1.09 -6.14 14.72
C ALA A 18 -0.01 -6.43 13.69
N LEU A 19 0.12 -7.53 12.92
CA LEU A 19 -0.88 -7.94 11.93
C LEU A 19 -2.21 -8.37 12.56
N ILE A 20 -2.15 -9.07 13.71
CA ILE A 20 -3.36 -9.47 14.44
C ILE A 20 -4.10 -8.24 14.97
N ARG A 21 -3.38 -7.30 15.61
CA ARG A 21 -3.98 -6.11 16.22
C ARG A 21 -4.48 -5.10 15.20
N SER A 22 -3.87 -5.04 14.01
CA SER A 22 -4.33 -4.16 12.94
C SER A 22 -5.62 -4.65 12.27
N GLY A 23 -6.01 -5.90 12.49
CA GLY A 23 -7.15 -6.49 11.78
C GLY A 23 -6.91 -6.65 10.28
N LEU A 24 -5.64 -6.67 9.83
CA LEU A 24 -5.30 -6.61 8.40
C LEU A 24 -6.04 -7.66 7.58
N TRP A 25 -6.22 -8.87 8.11
CA TRP A 25 -6.88 -9.98 7.40
C TRP A 25 -8.40 -10.02 7.59
N ASN A 26 -8.98 -9.13 8.39
CA ASN A 26 -10.42 -9.00 8.58
C ASN A 26 -10.96 -7.85 7.73
N GLY A 27 -11.44 -8.16 6.53
CA GLY A 27 -11.95 -7.16 5.58
C GLY A 27 -13.10 -6.30 6.12
N GLU A 28 -13.92 -6.82 7.03
CA GLU A 28 -15.01 -6.05 7.67
C GLU A 28 -14.48 -4.93 8.58
N SER A 29 -13.24 -5.04 9.05
CA SER A 29 -12.61 -4.03 9.91
C SER A 29 -11.97 -2.88 9.13
N TRP A 30 -11.87 -3.00 7.80
CA TRP A 30 -11.21 -1.99 6.99
C TRP A 30 -12.09 -0.73 6.89
N PRO A 31 -11.52 0.46 7.06
CA PRO A 31 -12.26 1.69 6.85
C PRO A 31 -12.69 1.81 5.38
N ALA A 32 -13.77 2.55 5.15
CA ALA A 32 -14.18 2.93 3.80
C ALA A 32 -13.03 3.65 3.08
N LYS A 33 -12.92 3.45 1.77
CA LYS A 33 -11.81 3.97 0.97
C LYS A 33 -11.70 5.49 1.06
N GLU A 34 -12.83 6.17 1.15
CA GLU A 34 -12.95 7.62 1.26
C GLU A 34 -12.51 8.15 2.62
N ALA A 35 -12.48 7.28 3.65
CA ALA A 35 -11.99 7.61 4.99
C ALA A 35 -10.49 7.37 5.14
N LEU A 36 -9.84 6.73 4.17
CA LEU A 36 -8.39 6.51 4.21
C LEU A 36 -7.64 7.82 3.94
N PRO A 37 -6.52 8.06 4.63
CA PRO A 37 -5.66 9.18 4.29
C PRO A 37 -5.03 8.99 2.91
N SER A 38 -4.79 10.10 2.20
CA SER A 38 -4.14 10.08 0.90
C SER A 38 -2.64 9.81 1.06
N ALA A 39 -2.21 8.60 0.71
CA ALA A 39 -0.79 8.24 0.73
C ALA A 39 0.09 9.18 -0.12
N PRO A 40 -0.30 9.59 -1.35
CA PRO A 40 0.47 10.56 -2.12
C PRO A 40 0.60 11.92 -1.41
N ALA A 41 -0.46 12.40 -0.76
CA ALA A 41 -0.41 13.65 -0.01
C ALA A 41 0.47 13.55 1.24
N MET A 42 0.38 12.43 1.96
CA MET A 42 1.25 12.16 3.10
C MET A 42 2.72 12.13 2.69
N LEU A 43 3.05 11.46 1.59
CA LEU A 43 4.42 11.33 1.10
C LEU A 43 4.97 12.70 0.67
N ALA A 44 4.25 13.44 -0.18
CA ALA A 44 4.68 14.78 -0.60
C ALA A 44 4.91 15.72 0.59
N ALA A 45 4.04 15.66 1.61
CA ALA A 45 4.20 16.44 2.83
C ALA A 45 5.40 15.95 3.69
N HIS A 46 5.66 14.64 3.74
CA HIS A 46 6.73 14.05 4.53
C HIS A 46 8.12 14.33 3.94
N THR A 47 8.26 14.23 2.62
CA THR A 47 9.52 14.46 1.90
C THR A 47 9.84 15.95 1.79
N ASN A 48 8.82 16.81 1.68
CA ASN A 48 8.93 18.27 1.55
C ASN A 48 9.94 18.69 0.45
N LEU A 49 9.97 17.93 -0.65
CA LEU A 49 10.86 18.19 -1.76
C LEU A 49 10.32 19.33 -2.64
N PRO A 50 11.19 20.19 -3.17
CA PRO A 50 10.77 21.25 -4.06
C PRO A 50 10.16 20.65 -5.34
N ASN A 51 8.99 21.17 -5.73
CA ASN A 51 8.22 20.76 -6.91
C ASN A 51 7.65 19.33 -6.88
N GLU A 52 7.62 18.67 -5.72
CA GLU A 52 6.94 17.38 -5.55
C GLU A 52 5.52 17.61 -5.04
N THR A 53 4.52 17.38 -5.89
CA THR A 53 3.10 17.48 -5.52
C THR A 53 2.48 16.11 -5.26
N ALA A 54 1.36 16.06 -4.54
CA ALA A 54 0.63 14.81 -4.31
C ALA A 54 0.21 14.13 -5.62
N GLU A 55 -0.12 14.90 -6.66
CA GLU A 55 -0.48 14.39 -7.98
C GLU A 55 0.73 13.76 -8.68
N GLN A 56 1.91 14.39 -8.57
CA GLN A 56 3.14 13.86 -9.13
C GLN A 56 3.53 12.54 -8.43
N VAL A 57 3.47 12.51 -7.08
CA VAL A 57 3.69 11.27 -6.31
C VAL A 57 2.68 10.19 -6.70
N ALA A 58 1.40 10.53 -6.86
CA ALA A 58 0.39 9.56 -7.27
C ALA A 58 0.71 8.96 -8.64
N LYS A 59 1.14 9.79 -9.60
CA LYS A 59 1.56 9.35 -10.94
C LYS A 59 2.77 8.43 -10.87
N ASP A 60 3.77 8.78 -10.08
CA ASP A 60 5.02 8.02 -9.97
C ASP A 60 4.80 6.68 -9.25
N LEU A 61 3.94 6.64 -8.24
CA LEU A 61 3.50 5.38 -7.61
C LEU A 61 2.79 4.47 -8.61
N GLN A 62 1.87 5.00 -9.42
CA GLN A 62 1.16 4.21 -10.44
C GLN A 62 2.11 3.69 -11.53
N GLU A 63 3.06 4.50 -11.98
CA GLU A 63 4.12 4.07 -12.90
C GLU A 63 4.94 2.93 -12.31
N SER A 64 5.38 3.08 -11.05
CA SER A 64 6.14 2.05 -10.34
C SER A 64 5.35 0.75 -10.22
N TYR A 65 4.07 0.82 -9.85
CA TYR A 65 3.24 -0.38 -9.72
C TYR A 65 3.03 -1.10 -11.05
N LYS A 66 2.98 -0.35 -12.15
CA LYS A 66 2.82 -0.91 -13.48
C LYS A 66 4.09 -1.56 -14.02
N ASN A 67 5.25 -0.96 -13.76
CA ASN A 67 6.50 -1.30 -14.46
C ASN A 67 7.56 -1.93 -13.57
N ARG A 68 7.41 -1.91 -12.24
CA ARG A 68 8.45 -2.29 -11.27
C ARG A 68 7.95 -3.10 -10.07
N LEU A 69 6.67 -3.49 -10.05
CA LEU A 69 6.12 -4.29 -8.95
C LEU A 69 6.53 -5.78 -9.06
N TYR A 70 6.91 -6.22 -10.26
CA TYR A 70 7.36 -7.58 -10.59
C TYR A 70 8.43 -7.52 -11.68
#